data_AF-A0AAU6HNJ0-F1
#
_entry.id   AF-A0AAU6HNJ0-F1
#
_cell.length_a   1.000
_cell.length_b   1.000
_cell.length_c   1.000
_cell.angle_alpha   90.00
_cell.angle_beta   90.00
_cell.angle_gamma   90.00
#
_symmetry.space_group_name_H-M   'P 1'
#
loop_
_entity.id
_entity.type
_entity.pdbx_description
1 polymer ?
#
loop_
_entity_poly.entity_id
_entity_poly.type
_entity_poly.pdbx_seq_one_letter_code
_entity_poly.pdbx_strand_id
1 'polypeptide(L)'
;MSNHVTRLIETLHASESGAPKAWASTEAALGTPLPSDYKELIDRLGGGRVEEYLYLLEPDSPNAHYDLARHTRERAEAYEEIWEFEEKPPELQVEGSRILPWGTTDNGEWLFWRSLPGQHPDAWTVLLNEARGETWEHYDMNCSDFLHAALTGEIRSEVLWSRFPLPRHVFTKFSPES
;
A
#
# COMPACT_ATOMS: atom_id res chain seq x y z
N MET A 1 -6.90 16.86 -9.73
CA MET A 1 -6.83 15.50 -10.29
C MET A 1 -5.39 15.20 -10.53
N SER A 2 -4.88 14.21 -9.82
CA SER A 2 -3.51 13.80 -10.00
C SER A 2 -3.35 12.97 -11.28
N ASN A 3 -2.31 13.27 -12.07
CA ASN A 3 -2.05 12.56 -13.32
C ASN A 3 -1.75 11.06 -13.07
N HIS A 4 -1.14 10.72 -11.93
CA HIS A 4 -0.78 9.33 -11.63
C HIS A 4 -1.98 8.45 -11.28
N VAL A 5 -2.98 8.95 -10.54
CA VAL A 5 -4.17 8.16 -10.19
C VAL A 5 -5.01 7.85 -11.43
N THR A 6 -5.22 8.85 -12.29
CA THR A 6 -5.94 8.65 -13.55
C THR A 6 -5.26 7.60 -14.42
N ARG A 7 -3.94 7.70 -14.59
CA ARG A 7 -3.14 6.75 -15.37
C ARG A 7 -3.23 5.32 -14.81
N LEU A 8 -3.22 5.15 -13.50
CA LEU A 8 -3.39 3.84 -12.86
C LEU A 8 -4.78 3.25 -13.11
N ILE A 9 -5.84 4.04 -12.91
CA ILE A 9 -7.22 3.59 -13.13
C ILE A 9 -7.43 3.17 -14.60
N GLU A 10 -6.90 3.96 -15.53
CA GLU A 10 -6.92 3.62 -16.96
C GLU A 10 -6.17 2.31 -17.24
N THR A 11 -5.00 2.10 -16.62
CA THR A 11 -4.22 0.85 -16.77
C THR A 11 -4.99 -0.38 -16.27
N LEU A 12 -5.69 -0.25 -15.15
CA LEU A 12 -6.51 -1.33 -14.57
C LEU A 12 -7.81 -1.58 -15.34
N HIS A 13 -8.20 -0.67 -16.25
CA HIS A 13 -9.51 -0.64 -16.89
C HIS A 13 -10.67 -0.74 -15.87
N ALA A 14 -10.47 -0.16 -14.69
CA ALA A 14 -11.41 -0.32 -13.59
C ALA A 14 -12.53 0.73 -13.63
N SER A 15 -13.72 0.34 -13.18
CA SER A 15 -14.83 1.28 -13.00
C SER A 15 -14.65 2.11 -11.74
N GLU A 16 -14.65 3.43 -11.90
CA GLU A 16 -14.62 4.38 -10.79
C GLU A 16 -15.93 4.30 -9.98
N SER A 17 -15.88 3.52 -8.90
CA SER A 17 -17.01 3.22 -8.03
C SER A 17 -16.65 3.34 -6.56
N GLY A 18 -15.53 4.02 -6.26
CA GLY A 18 -15.15 4.44 -4.93
C GLY A 18 -16.13 5.44 -4.33
N ALA A 19 -15.94 5.74 -3.06
CA ALA A 19 -16.71 6.76 -2.36
C ALA A 19 -15.76 7.51 -1.42
N PRO A 20 -15.96 8.84 -1.25
CA PRO A 20 -15.18 9.63 -0.32
C PRO A 20 -15.14 9.02 1.08
N LYS A 21 -13.94 8.85 1.63
CA LYS A 21 -13.76 8.36 3.01
C LYS A 21 -13.73 9.50 4.02
N ALA A 22 -13.92 9.15 5.30
CA ALA A 22 -13.82 10.08 6.41
C ALA A 22 -12.34 10.35 6.78
N TRP A 23 -11.55 10.88 5.82
CA TRP A 23 -10.09 10.98 5.90
C TRP A 23 -9.58 11.64 7.18
N ALA A 24 -10.22 12.72 7.64
CA ALA A 24 -9.82 13.38 8.88
C ALA A 24 -9.90 12.45 10.11
N SER A 25 -10.90 11.58 10.16
CA SER A 25 -11.04 10.58 11.23
C SER A 25 -10.01 9.46 11.10
N THR A 26 -9.77 8.99 9.86
CA THR A 26 -8.75 7.98 9.57
C THR A 26 -7.36 8.48 9.96
N GLU A 27 -6.97 9.68 9.53
CA GLU A 27 -5.67 10.29 9.83
C GLU A 27 -5.49 10.57 11.33
N ALA A 28 -6.56 10.97 12.02
CA ALA A 28 -6.54 11.11 13.48
C ALA A 28 -6.31 9.76 14.19
N ALA A 29 -6.95 8.69 13.72
CA ALA A 29 -6.75 7.34 14.28
C ALA A 29 -5.34 6.78 14.01
N LEU A 30 -4.74 7.13 12.86
CA LEU A 30 -3.37 6.76 12.50
C LEU A 30 -2.31 7.65 13.15
N GLY A 31 -2.70 8.83 13.64
CA GLY A 31 -1.81 9.84 14.19
C GLY A 31 -0.88 10.46 13.14
N THR A 32 -1.25 10.43 11.86
CA THR A 32 -0.48 10.99 10.75
C THR A 32 -1.37 11.24 9.53
N PRO A 33 -1.13 12.31 8.74
CA PRO A 33 -1.80 12.47 7.45
C PRO A 33 -1.35 11.40 6.45
N LEU A 34 -2.19 11.08 5.47
CA LEU A 34 -1.89 10.12 4.41
C LEU A 34 -1.54 10.80 3.08
N PRO A 35 -0.79 10.12 2.18
CA PRO A 35 -0.51 10.62 0.84
C PRO A 35 -1.77 11.02 0.07
N SER A 36 -1.69 12.13 -0.66
CA SER A 36 -2.82 12.67 -1.43
C SER A 36 -3.23 11.76 -2.57
N ASP A 37 -2.27 11.07 -3.20
CA ASP A 37 -2.52 10.12 -4.29
C ASP A 37 -3.37 8.93 -3.83
N TYR A 38 -3.03 8.36 -2.68
CA TYR A 38 -3.75 7.25 -2.09
C TYR A 38 -5.19 7.64 -1.75
N LYS A 39 -5.38 8.82 -1.16
CA LYS A 39 -6.73 9.31 -0.84
C LYS A 39 -7.56 9.48 -2.11
N GLU A 40 -6.99 10.07 -3.16
CA GLU A 40 -7.67 10.19 -4.46
C GLU A 40 -7.95 8.82 -5.10
N LEU A 41 -7.01 7.87 -5.01
CA LEU A 41 -7.17 6.51 -5.51
C LEU A 41 -8.34 5.78 -4.81
N ILE A 42 -8.38 5.79 -3.48
CA ILE A 42 -9.46 5.14 -2.71
C ILE A 42 -10.80 5.85 -2.90
N ASP A 43 -10.83 7.18 -2.97
CA ASP A 43 -12.08 7.91 -3.20
C ASP A 43 -12.68 7.59 -4.57
N ARG A 44 -11.84 7.33 -5.60
CA ARG A 44 -12.29 7.01 -6.96
C ARG A 44 -12.53 5.53 -7.20
N LEU A 45 -11.68 4.66 -6.67
CA LEU A 45 -11.68 3.22 -6.96
C LEU A 45 -12.20 2.37 -5.78
N GLY A 46 -11.88 2.78 -4.56
CA GLY A 46 -12.02 1.96 -3.34
C GLY A 46 -10.89 0.96 -3.19
N GLY A 47 -10.92 0.22 -2.07
CA GLY A 47 -10.03 -0.92 -1.84
C GLY A 47 -10.45 -2.13 -2.69
N GLY A 48 -9.49 -3.03 -2.95
CA GLY A 48 -9.77 -4.20 -3.78
C GLY A 48 -8.54 -5.02 -4.10
N ARG A 49 -8.73 -6.02 -4.95
CA ARG A 49 -7.68 -6.90 -5.45
C ARG A 49 -7.24 -6.45 -6.83
N VAL A 50 -5.97 -6.18 -6.97
CA VAL A 50 -5.26 -5.99 -8.23
C VAL A 50 -4.73 -7.35 -8.68
N GLU A 51 -5.15 -7.77 -9.88
CA GLU A 51 -4.73 -9.00 -10.54
C GLU A 51 -4.93 -10.29 -9.72
N GLU A 52 -5.94 -10.31 -8.84
CA GLU A 52 -6.20 -11.41 -7.90
C GLU A 52 -4.96 -11.80 -7.06
N TYR A 53 -4.05 -10.86 -6.85
CA TYR A 53 -2.78 -11.10 -6.16
C TYR A 53 -2.49 -10.03 -5.10
N LEU A 54 -2.59 -8.74 -5.44
CA LEU A 54 -2.30 -7.64 -4.53
C LEU A 54 -3.60 -7.05 -3.98
N TYR A 55 -3.72 -6.96 -2.67
CA TYR A 55 -4.85 -6.41 -1.94
C TYR A 55 -4.56 -4.97 -1.54
N LEU A 56 -5.20 -4.01 -2.21
CA LEU A 56 -5.15 -2.59 -1.89
C LEU A 56 -6.05 -2.33 -0.69
N LEU A 57 -5.45 -2.02 0.46
CA LEU A 57 -6.16 -1.77 1.70
C LEU A 57 -6.96 -0.47 1.59
N GLU A 58 -8.05 -0.38 2.36
CA GLU A 58 -8.80 0.88 2.51
C GLU A 58 -9.24 1.07 3.97
N PRO A 59 -9.42 2.31 4.44
CA PRO A 59 -10.05 2.54 5.74
C PRO A 59 -11.54 2.19 5.70
N ASP A 60 -12.04 1.67 6.82
CA ASP A 60 -13.41 1.21 6.97
C ASP A 60 -13.78 0.23 5.84
N SER A 61 -12.86 -0.71 5.57
CA SER A 61 -12.99 -1.66 4.48
C SER A 61 -14.26 -2.51 4.65
N PRO A 62 -15.04 -2.75 3.58
CA PRO A 62 -16.17 -3.68 3.65
C PRO A 62 -15.72 -5.09 4.01
N ASN A 63 -14.45 -5.42 3.78
CA ASN A 63 -13.81 -6.64 4.25
C ASN A 63 -12.81 -6.30 5.36
N ALA A 64 -13.15 -6.65 6.60
CA ALA A 64 -12.34 -6.33 7.78
C ALA A 64 -10.94 -6.96 7.76
N HIS A 65 -10.69 -7.97 6.91
CA HIS A 65 -9.35 -8.54 6.69
C HIS A 65 -8.41 -7.58 5.95
N TYR A 66 -8.93 -6.54 5.30
CA TYR A 66 -8.15 -5.59 4.50
C TYR A 66 -8.33 -4.13 4.98
N ASP A 67 -8.63 -3.94 6.26
CA ASP A 67 -8.75 -2.61 6.86
C ASP A 67 -7.38 -1.98 7.13
N LEU A 68 -7.14 -0.81 6.55
CA LEU A 68 -5.86 -0.11 6.65
C LEU A 68 -5.52 0.31 8.08
N ALA A 69 -6.49 0.84 8.83
CA ALA A 69 -6.22 1.38 10.17
C ALA A 69 -5.94 0.27 11.18
N ARG A 70 -6.62 -0.87 11.03
CA ARG A 70 -6.36 -2.08 11.81
C ARG A 70 -4.95 -2.61 11.54
N HIS A 71 -4.60 -2.82 10.27
CA HIS A 71 -3.29 -3.34 9.88
C HIS A 71 -2.15 -2.40 10.23
N THR A 72 -2.34 -1.09 10.16
CA THR A 72 -1.29 -0.15 10.55
C THR A 72 -0.84 -0.36 12.00
N ARG A 73 -1.77 -0.60 12.92
CA ARG A 73 -1.45 -0.91 14.32
C ARG A 73 -0.81 -2.28 14.47
N GLU A 74 -1.46 -3.30 13.93
CA GLU A 74 -1.02 -4.70 14.06
C GLU A 74 0.37 -4.92 13.45
N ARG A 75 0.68 -4.28 12.32
CA ARG A 75 1.98 -4.40 11.66
C ARG A 75 3.05 -3.58 12.38
N ALA A 76 2.75 -2.36 12.83
CA ALA A 76 3.71 -1.58 13.60
C ALA A 76 4.16 -2.32 14.86
N GLU A 77 3.23 -2.93 15.60
CA GLU A 77 3.55 -3.75 16.78
C GLU A 77 4.36 -5.00 16.40
N ALA A 78 3.92 -5.74 15.38
CA ALA A 78 4.61 -6.96 14.97
C ALA A 78 6.06 -6.72 14.50
N TYR A 79 6.33 -5.65 13.74
CA TYR A 79 7.70 -5.37 13.29
C TYR A 79 8.60 -4.84 14.41
N GLU A 80 8.07 -4.06 15.36
CA GLU A 80 8.86 -3.68 16.54
C GLU A 80 9.29 -4.92 17.34
N GLU A 81 8.41 -5.91 17.51
CA GLU A 81 8.78 -7.20 18.14
C GLU A 81 9.81 -7.99 17.31
N ILE A 82 9.63 -8.07 15.98
CA ILE A 82 10.58 -8.76 15.09
C ILE A 82 11.97 -8.12 15.18
N TRP A 83 12.06 -6.80 15.18
CA TRP A 83 13.32 -6.06 15.23
C TRP A 83 14.03 -6.12 16.60
N GLU A 84 13.42 -6.73 17.63
CA GLU A 84 14.15 -7.11 18.85
C GLU A 84 15.08 -8.31 18.62
N PHE A 85 14.80 -9.13 17.60
CA PHE A 85 15.51 -10.38 17.32
C PHE A 85 16.19 -10.41 15.94
N GLU A 86 15.72 -9.61 14.99
CA GLU A 86 16.24 -9.49 13.63
C GLU A 86 16.81 -8.09 13.36
N GLU A 87 17.68 -7.96 12.36
CA GLU A 87 18.25 -6.66 12.01
C GLU A 87 17.19 -5.76 11.35
N LYS A 88 16.87 -4.64 12.00
CA LYS A 88 16.00 -3.61 11.42
C LYS A 88 16.63 -3.04 10.16
N PRO A 89 15.89 -2.94 9.03
CA PRO A 89 16.43 -2.40 7.78
C PRO A 89 17.05 -1.00 7.99
N PRO A 90 18.23 -0.70 7.43
CA PRO A 90 18.92 0.59 7.63
C PRO A 90 18.05 1.81 7.37
N GLU A 91 17.18 1.75 6.37
CA GLU A 91 16.23 2.78 6.00
C GLU A 91 15.19 3.05 7.09
N LEU A 92 14.90 2.06 7.93
CA LEU A 92 13.96 2.17 9.04
C LEU A 92 14.64 2.49 10.38
N GLN A 93 15.98 2.45 10.46
CA GLN A 93 16.73 2.82 11.66
C GLN A 93 16.75 4.34 11.93
N VAL A 94 16.27 5.15 10.99
CA VAL A 94 16.12 6.60 11.20
C VAL A 94 15.14 6.87 12.35
N GLU A 95 15.55 7.69 13.31
CA GLU A 95 14.74 8.00 14.49
C GLU A 95 13.36 8.55 14.10
N GLY A 96 12.30 7.97 14.68
CA GLY A 96 10.91 8.33 14.40
C GLY A 96 10.37 7.83 13.07
N SER A 97 11.12 7.01 12.32
CA SER A 97 10.61 6.29 11.16
C SER A 97 9.43 5.39 11.55
N ARG A 98 8.37 5.41 10.73
CA ARG A 98 7.20 4.51 10.90
C ARG A 98 6.83 3.91 9.56
N ILE A 99 6.38 2.65 9.61
CA ILE A 99 5.77 1.97 8.47
C ILE A 99 4.24 2.02 8.56
N LEU A 100 3.58 2.23 7.42
CA LEU A 100 2.12 2.22 7.30
C LEU A 100 1.73 1.34 6.11
N PRO A 101 1.04 0.21 6.31
CA PRO A 101 0.66 -0.68 5.23
C PRO A 101 -0.42 -0.04 4.36
N TRP A 102 -0.26 -0.15 3.05
CA TRP A 102 -1.26 0.24 2.06
C TRP A 102 -1.64 -0.93 1.14
N GLY A 103 -0.84 -1.99 1.14
CA GLY A 103 -1.15 -3.22 0.42
C GLY A 103 -0.58 -4.46 1.09
N THR A 104 -1.16 -5.59 0.75
CA THR A 104 -0.59 -6.92 1.01
C THR A 104 -0.83 -7.81 -0.20
N THR A 105 -0.27 -9.02 -0.23
CA THR A 105 -0.44 -9.96 -1.33
C THR A 105 -0.99 -11.31 -0.85
N ASP A 106 -1.45 -12.13 -1.79
CA ASP A 106 -1.93 -13.49 -1.51
C ASP A 106 -0.82 -14.43 -1.01
N ASN A 107 0.45 -14.07 -1.27
CA ASN A 107 1.62 -14.81 -0.80
C ASN A 107 2.14 -14.32 0.56
N GLY A 108 1.58 -13.22 1.09
CA GLY A 108 1.91 -12.67 2.40
C GLY A 108 2.95 -11.56 2.39
N GLU A 109 3.32 -11.03 1.22
CA GLU A 109 4.14 -9.82 1.15
C GLU A 109 3.35 -8.60 1.64
N TRP A 110 4.06 -7.60 2.15
CA TRP A 110 3.46 -6.34 2.59
C TRP A 110 4.06 -5.16 1.87
N LEU A 111 3.20 -4.20 1.55
CA LEU A 111 3.55 -2.94 0.91
C LEU A 111 3.24 -1.81 1.88
N PHE A 112 4.27 -1.02 2.19
CA PHE A 112 4.21 0.06 3.17
C PHE A 112 4.55 1.40 2.54
N TRP A 113 4.12 2.47 3.20
CA TRP A 113 4.80 3.75 3.16
C TRP A 113 5.76 3.82 4.35
N ARG A 114 6.95 4.36 4.11
CA ARG A 114 7.84 4.82 5.18
C ARG A 114 7.60 6.31 5.41
N SER A 115 7.08 6.64 6.58
CA SER A 115 6.96 8.01 7.04
C SER A 115 8.16 8.40 7.89
N LEU A 116 8.65 9.63 7.70
CA LEU A 116 9.67 10.24 8.55
C LEU A 116 9.11 11.49 9.25
N PRO A 117 9.59 11.83 10.46
CA PRO A 117 9.17 13.04 11.16
C PRO A 117 9.42 14.30 10.31
N GLY A 118 8.39 15.14 10.17
CA GLY A 118 8.47 16.40 9.40
C GLY A 118 8.46 16.24 7.88
N GLN A 119 8.46 15.02 7.35
CA GLN A 119 8.34 14.76 5.91
C GLN A 119 6.88 14.86 5.45
N HIS A 120 6.66 15.56 4.34
CA HIS A 120 5.33 15.61 3.72
C HIS A 120 4.89 14.22 3.24
N PRO A 121 3.63 13.79 3.46
CA PRO A 121 3.15 12.45 3.08
C PRO A 121 3.35 12.08 1.61
N ASP A 122 3.16 13.04 0.71
CA ASP A 122 3.34 12.82 -0.74
C ASP A 122 4.80 12.53 -1.14
N ALA A 123 5.75 12.69 -0.22
CA ALA A 123 7.16 12.37 -0.41
C ALA A 123 7.59 11.08 0.30
N TRP A 124 6.67 10.34 0.91
CA TRP A 124 7.00 9.07 1.58
C TRP A 124 7.47 8.01 0.56
N THR A 125 8.47 7.23 0.98
CA THR A 125 9.01 6.11 0.19
C THR A 125 8.07 4.92 0.26
N VAL A 126 7.82 4.24 -0.87
CA VAL A 126 7.16 2.93 -0.89
C VAL A 126 8.16 1.84 -0.53
N LEU A 127 7.77 0.98 0.41
CA LEU A 127 8.54 -0.19 0.82
C LEU A 127 7.79 -1.49 0.49
N LEU A 128 8.53 -2.50 0.06
CA LEU A 128 8.02 -3.87 -0.06
C LEU A 128 8.81 -4.78 0.87
N ASN A 129 8.13 -5.60 1.66
CA ASN A 129 8.76 -6.64 2.47
C ASN A 129 8.29 -8.03 2.02
N GLU A 130 9.25 -8.93 1.84
CA GLU A 130 8.97 -10.31 1.49
C GLU A 130 8.25 -11.06 2.63
N ALA A 131 7.39 -12.02 2.28
CA ALA A 131 6.57 -12.73 3.24
C ALA A 131 7.39 -13.55 4.25
N ARG A 132 8.55 -14.07 3.83
CA ARG A 132 9.38 -15.01 4.58
C ARG A 132 10.86 -14.75 4.33
N GLY A 133 11.35 -13.63 4.83
CA GLY A 133 12.77 -13.31 4.85
C GLY A 133 13.03 -11.84 5.18
N GLU A 134 14.29 -11.44 5.00
CA GLU A 134 14.84 -10.16 5.42
C GLU A 134 14.87 -9.12 4.29
N THR A 135 14.36 -9.46 3.10
CA THR A 135 14.44 -8.59 1.92
C THR A 135 13.44 -7.44 2.00
N TRP A 136 13.96 -6.24 1.79
CA TRP A 136 13.20 -5.00 1.68
C TRP A 136 13.58 -4.25 0.40
N GLU A 137 12.58 -3.89 -0.39
CA GLU A 137 12.76 -3.00 -1.54
C GLU A 137 12.23 -1.61 -1.23
N HIS A 138 12.82 -0.61 -1.87
CA HIS A 138 12.61 0.80 -1.59
C HIS A 138 12.41 1.57 -2.90
N TYR A 139 11.31 2.31 -2.99
CA TYR A 139 10.96 3.08 -4.17
C TYR A 139 10.57 4.50 -3.78
N ASP A 140 11.39 5.48 -4.19
CA ASP A 140 11.15 6.91 -3.94
C ASP A 140 10.09 7.49 -4.90
N MET A 141 8.87 6.97 -4.77
CA MET A 141 7.70 7.38 -5.54
C MET A 141 6.43 7.11 -4.73
N ASN A 142 5.31 7.72 -5.14
CA ASN A 142 4.02 7.47 -4.52
C ASN A 142 3.46 6.07 -4.87
N CYS A 143 2.48 5.57 -4.11
CA CYS A 143 1.98 4.22 -4.32
C CYS A 143 1.26 4.05 -5.65
N SER A 144 0.60 5.10 -6.16
CA SER A 144 -0.09 5.05 -7.46
C SER A 144 0.89 4.88 -8.62
N ASP A 145 1.99 5.62 -8.59
CA ASP A 145 3.07 5.51 -9.58
C ASP A 145 3.80 4.18 -9.47
N PHE A 146 4.07 3.69 -8.25
CA PHE A 146 4.64 2.35 -8.06
C PHE A 146 3.75 1.26 -8.65
N LEU A 147 2.45 1.26 -8.32
CA LEU A 147 1.51 0.26 -8.85
C LEU A 147 1.43 0.33 -10.38
N HIS A 148 1.36 1.53 -10.97
CA HIS A 148 1.36 1.69 -12.41
C HIS A 148 2.64 1.17 -13.07
N ALA A 149 3.80 1.51 -12.52
CA ALA A 149 5.09 1.06 -13.04
C ALA A 149 5.26 -0.47 -12.92
N ALA A 150 4.78 -1.07 -11.84
CA ALA A 150 4.79 -2.51 -11.66
C ALA A 150 3.83 -3.22 -12.64
N LEU A 151 2.63 -2.67 -12.86
CA LEU A 151 1.64 -3.20 -13.81
C LEU A 151 2.09 -3.08 -15.28
N THR A 152 2.84 -2.03 -15.61
CA THR A 152 3.39 -1.85 -16.97
C THR A 152 4.74 -2.56 -17.17
N GLY A 153 5.30 -3.15 -16.11
CA GLY A 153 6.60 -3.84 -16.13
C GLY A 153 7.81 -2.92 -16.21
N GLU A 154 7.63 -1.60 -16.00
CA GLU A 154 8.71 -0.63 -15.81
C GLU A 154 9.50 -0.93 -14.53
N ILE A 155 8.81 -1.38 -13.48
CA ILE A 155 9.41 -1.92 -12.26
C ILE A 155 9.18 -3.43 -12.21
N ARG A 156 10.26 -4.16 -11.96
CA ARG A 156 10.23 -5.60 -11.63
C ARG A 156 10.82 -5.80 -10.26
N SER A 157 9.94 -6.13 -9.31
CA SER A 157 10.30 -6.45 -7.94
C SER A 157 10.82 -7.88 -7.84
N GLU A 158 11.84 -8.09 -7.01
CA GLU A 158 12.32 -9.40 -6.55
C GLU A 158 11.42 -9.96 -5.42
N VAL A 159 10.76 -9.08 -4.68
CA VAL A 159 9.79 -9.41 -3.61
C VAL A 159 8.44 -9.87 -4.18
N LEU A 160 7.90 -9.19 -5.19
CA LEU A 160 6.61 -9.57 -5.78
C LEU A 160 6.74 -10.84 -6.63
N TRP A 161 5.62 -11.56 -6.74
CA TRP A 161 5.58 -12.81 -7.49
C TRP A 161 6.03 -12.63 -8.94
N SER A 162 6.95 -13.48 -9.41
CA SER A 162 7.50 -13.44 -10.78
C SER A 162 6.48 -13.49 -11.93
N ARG A 163 5.20 -13.83 -11.66
CA ARG A 163 4.11 -13.81 -12.65
C ARG A 163 3.29 -12.52 -12.63
N PHE A 164 3.58 -11.60 -11.72
CA PHE A 164 3.03 -10.26 -11.71
C PHE A 164 3.87 -9.36 -12.63
N PRO A 165 3.26 -8.58 -13.54
CA PRO A 165 1.82 -8.46 -13.77
C PRO A 165 1.25 -9.50 -14.76
N LEU A 166 -0.07 -9.67 -14.73
CA LEU A 166 -0.83 -10.46 -15.70
C LEU A 166 -0.85 -9.76 -17.08
N PRO A 167 -0.95 -10.50 -18.20
CA PRO A 167 -1.08 -9.90 -19.53
C PRO A 167 -2.33 -9.04 -19.73
N ARG A 168 -3.36 -9.25 -18.90
CA ARG A 168 -4.57 -8.44 -18.86
C ARG A 168 -4.80 -8.04 -17.41
N HIS A 169 -4.71 -6.74 -17.14
CA HIS A 169 -4.96 -6.19 -15.82
C HIS A 169 -6.43 -6.36 -15.43
N VAL A 170 -6.66 -6.70 -14.17
CA VAL A 170 -7.98 -6.87 -13.56
C VAL A 170 -7.97 -6.20 -12.19
N PHE A 171 -9.07 -5.55 -11.86
CA PHE A 171 -9.33 -5.04 -10.51
C PHE A 171 -10.68 -5.53 -10.01
N THR A 172 -10.70 -6.11 -8.82
CA THR A 172 -11.91 -6.62 -8.17
C THR A 172 -12.09 -5.92 -6.82
N LYS A 173 -13.13 -5.09 -6.68
CA LYS A 173 -13.40 -4.37 -5.44
C LYS A 173 -13.70 -5.34 -4.29
N PHE A 174 -13.34 -4.95 -3.06
CA PHE A 174 -13.76 -5.72 -1.89
C PHE A 174 -15.27 -5.75 -1.71
N SER A 175 -15.74 -6.90 -1.24
CA SER A 175 -17.08 -7.11 -0.72
C SER A 175 -17.00 -7.77 0.66
N PRO A 176 -18.06 -7.74 1.48
CA PRO A 176 -18.04 -8.38 2.81
C PRO A 176 -17.72 -9.88 2.81
N GLU A 177 -17.92 -10.56 1.67
CA GLU A 177 -17.71 -12.01 1.50
C GLU A 177 -16.43 -12.34 0.72
N SER A 178 -15.66 -11.32 0.34
CA SER A 178 -14.42 -11.43 -0.44
C SER A 178 -13.19 -11.80 0.40
#